data_AF-A0A257W3P4-F1
#
_entry.id   AF-A0A257W3P4-F1
#
_cell.length_a   1.000
_cell.length_b   1.000
_cell.length_c   1.000
_cell.angle_alpha   90.00
_cell.angle_beta   90.00
_cell.angle_gamma   90.00
#
_symmetry.space_group_name_H-M   'P 1'
#
loop_
_entity.id
_entity.type
_entity.pdbx_description
1 polymer ?
#
loop_
_entity_poly.entity_id
_entity_poly.type
_entity_poly.pdbx_seq_one_letter_code
_entity_poly.pdbx_strand_id
1 'polypeptide(L)'
;TSTVQVTAPAGCAWAVASNDSWLTVTSASSGSGNGTVSYSYSANTAASARTGTISIGRQGYNITQQSTNSQPAATGVSPAASTLAVSTYSVFEAVFTDLDGATTLNTVNLWFTAGSEQGNACRVEYRRGTNELRLYGDSNSGWQFTTPGANTTMSNSQCQVGVQGSNAVVSG
;
A
#
# COMPACT_ATOMS: atom_id res chain seq x y z
N THR A 1 22.68 1.65 10.11
CA THR A 1 22.96 2.08 11.49
C THR A 1 22.81 3.59 11.56
N SER A 2 22.39 4.11 12.70
CA SER A 2 22.16 5.54 12.96
C SER A 2 22.63 5.89 14.37
N THR A 3 22.77 7.19 14.67
CA THR A 3 23.24 7.68 15.97
C THR A 3 22.30 8.74 16.54
N VAL A 4 22.24 8.83 17.87
CA VAL A 4 21.58 9.92 18.61
C VAL A 4 22.56 10.52 19.61
N GLN A 5 22.61 11.85 19.68
CA GLN A 5 23.43 12.59 20.63
C GLN A 5 22.70 12.74 21.95
N VAL A 6 23.39 12.45 23.05
CA VAL A 6 22.91 12.63 24.42
C VAL A 6 23.57 13.89 24.97
N THR A 7 22.76 14.86 25.35
CA THR A 7 23.21 16.06 26.07
C THR A 7 22.73 15.96 27.50
N ALA A 8 23.66 15.82 28.45
CA ALA A 8 23.33 15.71 29.86
C ALA A 8 24.39 16.42 30.72
N PRO A 9 24.01 16.99 31.89
CA PRO A 9 24.97 17.57 32.82
C PRO A 9 26.08 16.59 33.20
N ALA A 10 27.27 17.10 33.50
CA ALA A 10 28.39 16.27 33.95
C ALA A 10 27.98 15.43 35.18
N GLY A 11 28.25 14.13 35.14
CA GLY A 11 27.88 13.19 36.20
C GLY A 11 26.44 12.66 36.11
N CYS A 12 25.59 13.19 35.22
CA CYS A 12 24.24 12.67 35.02
C CYS A 12 24.29 11.32 34.29
N ALA A 13 24.09 10.24 35.04
CA ALA A 13 24.08 8.89 34.49
C ALA A 13 22.79 8.61 33.69
N TRP A 14 22.95 7.91 32.57
CA TRP A 14 21.85 7.47 31.72
C TRP A 14 22.08 6.02 31.27
N ALA A 15 20.98 5.31 31.03
CA ALA A 15 20.95 3.96 30.48
C ALA A 15 20.05 3.95 29.26
N VAL A 16 20.34 3.06 28.30
CA VAL A 16 19.62 2.95 27.04
C VAL A 16 18.89 1.61 27.00
N ALA A 17 17.61 1.64 26.67
CA ALA A 17 16.80 0.45 26.43
C ALA A 17 16.06 0.59 25.08
N SER A 18 16.11 -0.47 24.26
CA SER A 18 15.25 -0.57 23.08
C SER A 18 13.88 -1.09 23.50
N ASN A 19 12.80 -0.43 23.08
CA ASN A 19 11.43 -0.84 23.44
C ASN A 19 10.72 -1.61 22.31
N ASP A 20 11.35 -1.71 21.14
CA ASP A 20 10.79 -2.36 19.96
C ASP A 20 11.76 -3.42 19.41
N SER A 21 11.21 -4.57 19.02
CA SER A 21 11.99 -5.73 18.55
C SER A 21 12.76 -5.49 17.24
N TRP A 22 12.35 -4.49 16.45
CA TRP A 22 13.02 -4.10 15.21
C TRP A 22 14.12 -3.05 15.41
N LEU A 23 14.31 -2.55 16.63
CA LEU A 23 15.38 -1.62 17.02
C LEU A 23 16.42 -2.34 17.89
N THR A 24 17.71 -2.11 17.61
CA THR A 24 18.82 -2.70 18.37
C THR A 24 19.84 -1.63 18.72
N VAL A 25 20.14 -1.48 20.01
CA VAL A 25 21.23 -0.61 20.48
C VAL A 25 22.55 -1.32 20.21
N THR A 26 23.43 -0.72 19.42
CA THR A 26 24.68 -1.34 18.98
C THR A 26 25.90 -0.82 19.74
N SER A 27 25.83 0.37 20.35
CA SER A 27 26.87 0.87 21.24
C SER A 27 26.34 1.91 22.23
N ALA A 28 27.09 2.07 23.33
CA ALA A 28 26.79 2.95 24.46
C ALA A 28 25.40 2.69 25.10
N SER A 29 25.20 1.47 25.63
CA SER A 29 23.97 1.10 26.36
C SER A 29 23.81 1.84 27.70
N SER A 30 24.83 2.58 28.15
CA SER A 30 24.80 3.45 29.31
C SER A 30 25.96 4.44 29.26
N GLY A 31 25.89 5.53 30.02
CA GLY A 31 26.95 6.53 30.13
C GLY A 31 26.64 7.62 31.16
N SER A 32 27.47 8.66 31.17
CA SER A 32 27.31 9.81 32.07
C SER A 32 27.75 11.10 31.39
N GLY A 33 27.02 12.20 31.61
CA GLY A 33 27.24 13.44 30.88
C GLY A 33 26.92 13.29 29.39
N ASN A 34 27.58 14.08 28.54
CA ASN A 34 27.35 14.00 27.09
C ASN A 34 27.84 12.67 26.51
N GLY A 35 27.18 12.17 25.48
CA GLY A 35 27.58 10.94 24.79
C GLY A 35 26.86 10.72 23.47
N THR A 36 27.23 9.64 22.78
CA THR A 36 26.58 9.23 21.53
C THR A 36 26.13 7.79 21.64
N VAL A 37 24.87 7.54 21.34
CA VAL A 37 24.28 6.19 21.31
C VAL A 37 24.11 5.78 19.85
N SER A 38 24.59 4.58 19.50
CA SER A 38 24.38 4.02 18.16
C SER A 38 23.33 2.93 18.18
N TYR A 39 22.53 2.86 17.11
CA TYR A 39 21.52 1.84 16.95
C TYR A 39 21.39 1.38 15.49
N SER A 40 20.80 0.20 15.31
CA SER A 40 20.37 -0.34 14.02
C SER A 40 18.87 -0.65 14.05
N TYR A 41 18.31 -0.83 12.86
CA TYR A 41 16.92 -1.23 12.67
C TYR A 41 16.82 -2.28 11.57
N SER A 42 15.90 -3.24 11.72
CA SER A 42 15.54 -4.12 10.60
C SER A 42 14.77 -3.34 9.53
N ALA A 43 14.72 -3.82 8.29
CA ALA A 43 13.91 -3.18 7.24
C ALA A 43 12.42 -3.25 7.58
N ASN A 44 11.67 -2.20 7.24
CA ASN A 44 10.21 -2.19 7.37
C ASN A 44 9.57 -2.66 6.06
N THR A 45 9.19 -3.93 5.97
CA THR A 45 8.55 -4.50 4.79
C THR A 45 7.02 -4.38 4.80
N ALA A 46 6.44 -3.73 5.82
CA ALA A 46 5.00 -3.48 5.88
C ALA A 46 4.61 -2.30 4.99
N ALA A 47 3.38 -2.28 4.48
CA ALA A 47 2.88 -1.23 3.58
C ALA A 47 2.77 0.19 4.20
N SER A 48 3.10 0.35 5.48
CA SER A 48 2.97 1.62 6.20
C SER A 48 4.23 1.91 7.02
N ALA A 49 4.52 3.19 7.20
CA ALA A 49 5.58 3.61 8.10
C ALA A 49 5.31 3.09 9.52
N ARG A 50 6.38 2.76 10.25
CA ARG A 50 6.30 2.32 11.64
C ARG A 50 7.08 3.26 12.53
N THR A 51 6.62 3.41 13.76
CA THR A 51 7.28 4.21 14.79
C THR A 51 7.61 3.32 15.97
N GLY A 52 8.82 3.48 16.50
CA GLY A 52 9.31 2.74 17.66
C GLY A 52 10.20 3.63 18.50
N THR A 53 10.54 3.18 19.70
CA THR A 53 11.13 4.04 20.72
C THR A 53 12.37 3.40 21.33
N ILE A 54 13.42 4.21 21.50
CA ILE A 54 14.54 3.92 22.38
C ILE A 54 14.44 4.82 23.60
N SER A 55 14.49 4.24 24.80
CA SER A 55 14.55 4.98 26.06
C SER A 55 16.01 5.33 26.37
N ILE A 56 16.31 6.60 26.64
CA ILE A 56 17.62 7.08 27.10
C ILE A 56 17.40 7.81 28.43
N GLY A 57 17.81 7.18 29.53
CA GLY A 57 17.46 7.63 30.87
C GLY A 57 15.93 7.67 31.05
N ARG A 58 15.38 8.87 31.26
CA ARG A 58 13.92 9.07 31.40
C ARG A 58 13.27 9.64 30.14
N GLN A 59 14.02 9.79 29.05
CA GLN A 59 13.53 10.35 27.80
C GLN A 59 13.28 9.25 26.77
N GLY A 60 12.15 9.33 26.05
CA GLY A 60 11.87 8.50 24.89
C GLY A 60 12.37 9.19 23.62
N TYR A 61 13.16 8.47 22.82
CA TYR A 61 13.57 8.88 21.49
C TYR A 61 12.78 8.09 20.45
N ASN A 62 11.87 8.78 19.76
CA ASN A 62 11.00 8.19 18.74
C ASN A 62 11.72 8.12 17.40
N ILE A 63 11.64 6.96 16.76
CA ILE A 63 12.22 6.68 15.45
C ILE A 63 11.08 6.28 14.52
N THR A 64 10.88 7.06 13.46
CA THR A 64 9.93 6.73 12.39
C THR A 64 10.70 6.16 11.21
N GLN A 65 10.37 4.93 10.81
CA GLN A 65 10.96 4.25 9.68
C GLN A 65 9.92 4.11 8.56
N GLN A 66 10.24 4.63 7.37
CA GLN A 66 9.42 4.45 6.17
C GLN A 66 9.41 2.98 5.74
N SER A 67 8.34 2.58 5.04
CA SER A 67 8.27 1.30 4.35
C SER A 67 9.38 1.20 3.29
N THR A 68 9.97 0.01 3.13
CA THR A 68 10.77 -0.34 1.96
C THR A 68 9.92 -0.94 0.84
N ASN A 69 8.68 -1.34 1.13
CA ASN A 69 7.72 -1.72 0.11
C ASN A 69 7.25 -0.45 -0.61
N SER A 70 7.46 -0.42 -1.92
CA SER A 70 7.06 0.68 -2.78
C SER A 70 5.58 0.55 -3.08
N GLN A 71 4.81 1.62 -2.88
CA GLN A 71 3.40 1.55 -3.22
C GLN A 71 3.22 1.33 -4.74
N PRO A 72 2.35 0.39 -5.17
CA PRO A 72 2.01 0.25 -6.58
C PRO A 72 1.48 1.54 -7.19
N ALA A 73 1.78 1.77 -8.47
CA ALA A 73 1.32 2.95 -9.19
C ALA A 73 0.56 2.56 -10.46
N ALA A 74 -0.51 3.29 -10.77
CA ALA A 74 -1.15 3.26 -12.08
C ALA A 74 -0.30 4.09 -13.05
N THR A 75 0.26 3.48 -14.09
CA THR A 75 1.16 4.15 -15.05
C THR A 75 0.44 4.61 -16.30
N GLY A 76 -0.73 4.05 -16.60
CA GLY A 76 -1.52 4.48 -17.76
C GLY A 76 -2.89 3.86 -17.81
N VAL A 77 -3.82 4.58 -18.44
CA VAL A 77 -5.12 4.08 -18.86
C VAL A 77 -5.42 4.58 -20.27
N SER A 78 -5.85 3.68 -21.15
CA SER A 78 -6.14 3.99 -22.55
C SER A 78 -7.42 3.30 -23.01
N PRO A 79 -8.40 4.04 -23.58
CA PRO A 79 -8.45 5.49 -23.60
C PRO A 79 -8.62 6.06 -22.18
N ALA A 80 -8.14 7.27 -21.90
CA ALA A 80 -8.30 7.88 -20.57
C ALA A 80 -9.76 8.25 -20.24
N ALA A 81 -10.58 8.47 -21.27
CA ALA A 81 -12.01 8.66 -21.18
C ALA A 81 -12.65 8.23 -22.51
N SER A 82 -13.95 7.89 -22.47
CA SER A 82 -14.72 7.60 -23.67
C SER A 82 -16.16 8.05 -23.48
N THR A 83 -16.76 8.59 -24.54
CA THR A 83 -18.19 8.91 -24.62
C THR A 83 -18.86 7.86 -25.49
N LEU A 84 -19.84 7.15 -24.92
CA LEU A 84 -20.52 6.03 -25.59
C LEU A 84 -21.89 6.46 -26.12
N ALA A 85 -22.21 5.98 -27.32
CA ALA A 85 -23.59 5.98 -27.81
C ALA A 85 -24.38 4.83 -27.17
N VAL A 86 -25.71 4.89 -27.22
CA VAL A 86 -26.58 3.81 -26.71
C VAL A 86 -26.20 2.49 -27.39
N SER A 87 -26.12 1.41 -26.60
CA SER A 87 -25.75 0.07 -27.07
C SER A 87 -24.35 -0.07 -27.69
N THR A 88 -23.43 0.85 -27.37
CA THR A 88 -21.99 0.73 -27.70
C THR A 88 -21.15 0.44 -26.46
N TYR A 89 -19.94 -0.06 -26.67
CA TYR A 89 -18.96 -0.33 -25.62
C TYR A 89 -17.60 0.26 -25.99
N SER A 90 -16.77 0.48 -24.97
CA SER A 90 -15.37 0.85 -25.11
C SER A 90 -14.51 -0.15 -24.36
N VAL A 91 -13.37 -0.50 -24.94
CA VAL A 91 -12.35 -1.34 -24.29
C VAL A 91 -11.32 -0.42 -23.68
N PHE A 92 -10.97 -0.69 -22.42
CA PHE A 92 -9.96 0.04 -21.67
C PHE A 92 -8.80 -0.89 -21.34
N GLU A 93 -7.59 -0.40 -21.56
CA GLU A 93 -6.36 -0.98 -21.07
C GLU A 93 -5.87 -0.12 -19.89
N ALA A 94 -5.55 -0.76 -18.77
CA ALA A 94 -4.94 -0.11 -17.62
C ALA A 94 -3.64 -0.83 -17.24
N VAL A 95 -2.58 -0.06 -17.04
CA VAL A 95 -1.25 -0.56 -16.73
C VAL A 95 -0.87 -0.10 -15.33
N PHE A 96 -0.41 -1.05 -14.53
CA PHE A 96 0.04 -0.83 -13.16
C PHE A 96 1.46 -1.35 -13.01
N THR A 97 2.25 -0.65 -12.20
CA THR A 97 3.61 -1.05 -11.84
C THR A 97 3.71 -1.27 -10.34
N ASP A 98 4.54 -2.23 -9.96
CA ASP A 98 4.98 -2.45 -8.59
C ASP A 98 6.50 -2.67 -8.62
N LEU A 99 7.25 -1.85 -7.89
CA LEU A 99 8.71 -1.94 -7.85
C LEU A 99 9.17 -3.17 -7.06
N ASP A 100 8.30 -3.75 -6.23
CA ASP A 100 8.56 -5.02 -5.54
C ASP A 100 8.27 -6.24 -6.47
N GLY A 101 7.80 -5.98 -7.70
CA GLY A 101 7.57 -6.94 -8.77
C GLY A 101 6.09 -7.12 -9.12
N ALA A 102 5.75 -7.31 -10.40
CA ALA A 102 4.34 -7.36 -10.83
C ALA A 102 3.52 -8.50 -10.17
N THR A 103 4.17 -9.54 -9.64
CA THR A 103 3.52 -10.63 -8.90
C THR A 103 3.13 -10.28 -7.47
N THR A 104 3.66 -9.19 -6.89
CA THR A 104 3.29 -8.74 -5.53
C THR A 104 1.98 -7.95 -5.52
N LEU A 105 1.54 -7.44 -6.68
CA LEU A 105 0.24 -6.83 -6.84
C LEU A 105 -0.86 -7.77 -6.34
N ASN A 106 -1.61 -7.35 -5.33
CA ASN A 106 -2.76 -8.10 -4.83
C ASN A 106 -4.02 -7.69 -5.61
N THR A 107 -4.27 -6.39 -5.63
CA THR A 107 -5.51 -5.80 -6.13
C THR A 107 -5.22 -4.56 -6.97
N VAL A 108 -5.84 -4.46 -8.14
CA VAL A 108 -5.90 -3.23 -8.93
C VAL A 108 -7.33 -2.73 -8.99
N ASN A 109 -7.52 -1.42 -8.88
CA ASN A 109 -8.84 -0.79 -8.92
C ASN A 109 -8.94 0.11 -10.15
N LEU A 110 -10.05 0.00 -10.87
CA LEU A 110 -10.44 0.91 -11.94
C LEU A 110 -11.76 1.59 -11.56
N TRP A 111 -11.76 2.92 -11.54
CA TRP A 111 -12.93 3.75 -11.25
C TRP A 111 -13.34 4.50 -12.51
N PHE A 112 -14.51 4.20 -13.05
CA PHE A 112 -15.01 4.83 -14.28
C PHE A 112 -15.96 6.00 -14.02
N THR A 113 -16.64 6.03 -12.86
CA THR A 113 -17.49 7.15 -12.44
C THR A 113 -16.80 7.98 -11.36
N ALA A 114 -16.77 9.30 -11.52
CA ALA A 114 -16.38 10.21 -10.45
C ALA A 114 -17.52 10.33 -9.43
N GLY A 115 -17.31 9.86 -8.19
CA GLY A 115 -18.30 9.94 -7.12
C GLY A 115 -17.71 9.46 -5.79
N SER A 116 -18.15 10.03 -4.67
CA SER A 116 -17.58 9.83 -3.33
C SER A 116 -18.14 8.62 -2.58
N GLU A 117 -19.22 8.01 -3.05
CA GLU A 117 -19.86 6.87 -2.38
C GLU A 117 -19.57 5.58 -3.13
N GLN A 118 -18.72 4.74 -2.52
CA GLN A 118 -18.32 3.43 -3.06
C GLN A 118 -19.53 2.55 -3.43
N GLY A 119 -20.66 2.74 -2.73
CA GLY A 119 -21.98 2.11 -2.93
C GLY A 119 -22.63 2.29 -4.29
N ASN A 120 -22.26 3.34 -5.02
CA ASN A 120 -22.98 3.78 -6.21
C ASN A 120 -22.01 4.23 -7.30
N ALA A 121 -20.97 3.44 -7.53
CA ALA A 121 -19.92 3.74 -8.51
C ALA A 121 -19.74 2.59 -9.52
N CYS A 122 -19.28 2.91 -10.72
CA CYS A 122 -18.69 1.93 -11.63
C CYS A 122 -17.25 1.65 -11.19
N ARG A 123 -17.11 0.78 -10.19
CA ARG A 123 -15.83 0.36 -9.63
C ARG A 123 -15.55 -1.09 -10.00
N VAL A 124 -14.51 -1.29 -10.80
CA VAL A 124 -13.99 -2.59 -11.17
C VAL A 124 -12.73 -2.88 -10.36
N GLU A 125 -12.61 -4.09 -9.86
CA GLU A 125 -11.44 -4.57 -9.15
C GLU A 125 -10.92 -5.83 -9.83
N TYR A 126 -9.62 -5.93 -10.06
CA TYR A 126 -8.99 -7.19 -10.44
C TYR A 126 -8.06 -7.66 -9.32
N ARG A 127 -8.31 -8.88 -8.84
CA ARG A 127 -7.47 -9.57 -7.86
C ARG A 127 -6.56 -10.54 -8.60
N ARG A 128 -5.26 -10.23 -8.61
CA ARG A 128 -4.27 -11.02 -9.34
C ARG A 128 -4.07 -12.40 -8.72
N GLY A 129 -4.07 -12.50 -7.40
CA GLY A 129 -3.82 -13.78 -6.70
C GLY A 129 -4.88 -14.86 -6.96
N THR A 130 -6.14 -14.46 -7.14
CA THR A 130 -7.27 -15.36 -7.42
C THR A 130 -7.73 -15.32 -8.87
N ASN A 131 -7.13 -14.44 -9.69
CA ASN A 131 -7.55 -14.14 -11.07
C ASN A 131 -9.03 -13.74 -11.17
N GLU A 132 -9.52 -12.94 -10.23
CA GLU A 132 -10.92 -12.51 -10.16
C GLU A 132 -11.09 -11.08 -10.67
N LEU A 133 -11.96 -10.89 -11.66
CA LEU A 133 -12.49 -9.58 -12.06
C LEU A 133 -13.81 -9.35 -11.32
N ARG A 134 -13.95 -8.19 -10.67
CA ARG A 134 -15.04 -7.91 -9.73
C ARG A 134 -15.67 -6.57 -10.05
N LEU A 135 -17.00 -6.49 -10.00
CA LEU A 135 -17.75 -5.24 -10.08
C LEU A 135 -18.41 -4.99 -8.71
N TYR A 136 -18.20 -3.79 -8.17
CA TYR A 136 -18.88 -3.40 -6.94
C TYR A 136 -20.38 -3.25 -7.22
N GLY A 137 -21.22 -3.93 -6.44
CA GLY A 137 -22.66 -3.83 -6.59
C GLY A 137 -23.23 -2.53 -6.00
N ASP A 138 -24.53 -2.32 -6.18
CA ASP A 138 -25.25 -1.22 -5.54
C ASP A 138 -25.18 -1.32 -4.00
N SER A 139 -25.43 -0.21 -3.29
CA SER A 139 -25.45 -0.16 -1.82
C SER A 139 -26.15 -1.38 -1.21
N ASN A 140 -25.39 -2.17 -0.44
CA ASN A 140 -25.78 -3.43 0.23
C ASN A 140 -25.82 -4.72 -0.60
N SER A 141 -25.47 -4.70 -1.89
CA SER A 141 -25.48 -5.91 -2.75
C SER A 141 -24.15 -6.67 -2.81
N GLY A 142 -23.08 -6.14 -2.21
CA GLY A 142 -21.76 -6.79 -2.16
C GLY A 142 -21.03 -6.73 -3.50
N TRP A 143 -20.13 -7.69 -3.74
CA TRP A 143 -19.34 -7.76 -4.98
C TRP A 143 -19.88 -8.83 -5.92
N GLN A 144 -20.02 -8.48 -7.20
CA GLN A 144 -20.10 -9.46 -8.28
C GLN A 144 -18.66 -9.84 -8.68
N PHE A 145 -18.42 -11.09 -9.05
CA PHE A 145 -17.09 -11.53 -9.47
C PHE A 145 -17.16 -12.63 -10.52
N THR A 146 -16.15 -12.67 -11.37
CA THR A 146 -15.93 -13.67 -12.42
C THR A 146 -14.44 -13.70 -12.78
N THR A 147 -14.05 -14.47 -13.79
CA THR A 147 -12.67 -14.48 -14.31
C THR A 147 -12.58 -13.67 -15.61
N PRO A 148 -11.43 -13.01 -15.90
CA PRO A 148 -11.21 -12.37 -17.19
C PRO A 148 -11.48 -13.32 -18.36
N GLY A 149 -12.13 -12.81 -19.41
CA GLY A 149 -12.49 -13.55 -20.62
C GLY A 149 -13.77 -14.39 -20.52
N ALA A 150 -14.41 -14.48 -19.35
CA ALA A 150 -15.69 -15.18 -19.20
C ALA A 150 -16.77 -14.59 -20.11
N ASN A 151 -17.62 -15.44 -20.70
CA ASN A 151 -18.73 -15.02 -21.55
C ASN A 151 -19.93 -14.56 -20.69
N THR A 152 -19.75 -13.45 -19.97
CA THR A 152 -20.73 -12.89 -19.06
C THR A 152 -20.63 -11.36 -19.02
N THR A 153 -21.64 -10.74 -18.42
CA THR A 153 -21.69 -9.30 -18.13
C THR A 153 -21.98 -9.13 -16.66
N MET A 154 -21.22 -8.27 -15.99
CA MET A 154 -21.52 -7.78 -14.65
C MET A 154 -22.23 -6.43 -14.76
N SER A 155 -23.18 -6.14 -13.88
CA SER A 155 -23.93 -4.89 -13.94
C SER A 155 -24.39 -4.41 -12.57
N ASN A 156 -24.35 -3.10 -12.37
CA ASN A 156 -24.99 -2.38 -11.27
C ASN A 156 -25.79 -1.19 -11.84
N SER A 157 -26.35 -0.34 -10.98
CA SER A 157 -27.11 0.84 -11.41
C SER A 157 -26.30 1.90 -12.18
N GLN A 158 -24.96 1.83 -12.14
CA GLN A 158 -24.05 2.81 -12.75
C GLN A 158 -23.45 2.36 -14.07
N CYS A 159 -23.17 1.06 -14.24
CA CYS A 159 -22.55 0.56 -15.45
C CYS A 159 -22.77 -0.94 -15.70
N GLN A 160 -22.46 -1.34 -16.93
CA GLN A 160 -22.33 -2.72 -17.34
C GLN A 160 -20.90 -2.98 -17.79
N VAL A 161 -20.33 -4.10 -17.35
CA VAL A 161 -18.97 -4.54 -17.68
C VAL A 161 -19.08 -5.85 -18.44
N GLY A 162 -18.89 -5.77 -19.76
CA GLY A 162 -18.73 -6.97 -20.59
C GLY A 162 -17.38 -7.61 -20.29
N VAL A 163 -17.39 -8.91 -19.96
CA VAL A 163 -16.18 -9.64 -19.54
C VAL A 163 -15.56 -10.43 -20.69
N GLN A 164 -16.35 -10.75 -21.71
CA GLN A 164 -15.85 -11.43 -22.90
C GLN A 164 -14.75 -10.59 -23.57
N GLY A 165 -13.61 -11.22 -23.86
CA GLY A 165 -12.46 -10.55 -24.47
C GLY A 165 -11.57 -9.75 -23.51
N SER A 166 -11.94 -9.63 -22.23
CA SER A 166 -11.03 -9.09 -21.21
C SER A 166 -9.88 -10.05 -20.92
N ASN A 167 -8.72 -9.50 -20.57
CA ASN A 167 -7.56 -10.26 -20.14
C ASN A 167 -6.81 -9.51 -19.03
N ALA A 168 -5.93 -10.23 -18.34
CA ALA A 168 -4.97 -9.65 -17.42
C ALA A 168 -3.63 -10.32 -17.68
N VAL A 169 -2.60 -9.51 -17.90
CA VAL A 169 -1.24 -9.99 -18.20
C VAL A 169 -0.32 -9.45 -17.12
N VAL A 170 0.50 -10.34 -16.56
CA VAL A 170 1.61 -9.96 -15.69
C VAL A 170 2.87 -9.94 -16.54
N SER A 171 3.54 -8.79 -16.57
CA SER A 171 4.83 -8.61 -17.23
C SER A 171 5.79 -7.93 -16.26
N GLY A 172 6.99 -8.47 -16.14
CA GLY A 172 8.02 -7.99 -15.21
C GLY A 172 9.26 -8.85 -15.30
#